data_AF-A0A436WCE4-F1
#
_entry.id   AF-A0A436WCE4-F1
#
_cell.length_a   1.000
_cell.length_b   1.000
_cell.length_c   1.000
_cell.angle_alpha   90.00
_cell.angle_beta   90.00
_cell.angle_gamma   90.00
#
_symmetry.space_group_name_H-M   'P 1'
#
loop_
_entity.id
_entity.type
_entity.pdbx_description
1 polymer ?
#
loop_
_entity_poly.entity_id
_entity_poly.type
_entity_poly.pdbx_seq_one_letter_code
_entity_poly.pdbx_strand_id
1 'polypeptide(L)'
;FNLELVLQAVARAAACDEVWLAALMSARGKGREHDRRFRALCRRLGFGLLGVGSKGEVELLLSPAAVPPRRDPRRRSRLMEEHRRRRGDPTAGGSTRAPIMAAYRQEALACAAAMADGPKRPRDLKAVSLRAANILLHNYYGWFARTERGIYALTEVGHVALQSQTMVEAG
;
A
#
# COMPACT_ATOMS: atom_id res chain seq x y z
N PHE A 1 3.11 -23.05 -13.69
CA PHE A 1 1.95 -22.53 -12.94
C PHE A 1 1.61 -21.10 -13.37
N ASN A 2 0.36 -20.77 -13.69
CA ASN A 2 -0.06 -19.42 -14.14
C ASN A 2 -1.49 -19.11 -13.68
N LEU A 3 -2.00 -17.90 -13.98
CA LEU A 3 -3.35 -17.48 -13.60
C LEU A 3 -4.43 -18.29 -14.34
N GLU A 4 -4.20 -18.61 -15.63
CA GLU A 4 -5.13 -19.38 -16.45
C GLU A 4 -5.47 -20.74 -15.81
N LEU A 5 -4.47 -21.46 -15.32
CA LEU A 5 -4.66 -22.72 -14.62
C LEU A 5 -5.53 -22.56 -13.36
N VAL A 6 -5.40 -21.44 -12.64
CA VAL A 6 -6.26 -21.15 -11.47
C VAL A 6 -7.69 -20.88 -11.91
N LEU A 7 -7.91 -20.12 -13.00
CA LEU A 7 -9.25 -19.85 -13.54
C LEU A 7 -9.94 -21.14 -14.01
N GLN A 8 -9.17 -22.05 -14.60
CA GLN A 8 -9.66 -23.39 -14.97
C GLN A 8 -10.06 -24.23 -13.76
N ALA A 9 -9.43 -24.06 -12.60
CA ALA A 9 -9.89 -24.69 -11.35
C ALA A 9 -11.17 -24.05 -10.81
N VAL A 10 -11.28 -22.72 -10.86
CA VAL A 10 -12.52 -22.00 -10.49
C VAL A 10 -13.71 -22.50 -11.31
N ALA A 11 -13.54 -22.67 -12.62
CA ALA A 11 -14.59 -23.20 -13.48
C ALA A 11 -15.02 -24.63 -13.08
N ARG A 12 -14.08 -25.47 -12.64
CA ARG A 12 -14.36 -26.85 -12.19
C ARG A 12 -14.95 -26.94 -10.80
N ALA A 13 -14.68 -25.97 -9.93
CA ALA A 13 -15.14 -25.96 -8.54
C ALA A 13 -16.67 -25.94 -8.40
N ALA A 14 -17.41 -25.52 -9.44
CA ALA A 14 -18.87 -25.57 -9.46
C ALA A 14 -19.43 -27.00 -9.52
N ALA A 15 -18.64 -27.97 -9.97
CA ALA A 15 -19.07 -29.36 -10.22
C ALA A 15 -18.26 -30.40 -9.43
N CYS A 16 -17.38 -29.98 -8.54
CA CYS A 16 -16.48 -30.87 -7.79
C CYS A 16 -16.39 -30.42 -6.32
N ASP A 17 -16.43 -31.36 -5.39
CA ASP A 17 -16.24 -31.08 -3.95
C ASP A 17 -14.80 -30.66 -3.64
N GLU A 18 -13.83 -31.15 -4.44
CA GLU A 18 -12.41 -30.89 -4.25
C GLU A 18 -11.71 -30.72 -5.62
N VAL A 19 -10.87 -29.69 -5.74
CA VAL A 19 -10.13 -29.39 -6.98
C VAL A 19 -8.64 -29.33 -6.72
N TRP A 20 -7.89 -30.07 -7.55
CA TRP A 20 -6.43 -30.14 -7.51
C TRP A 20 -5.81 -29.51 -8.75
N LEU A 21 -4.82 -28.65 -8.52
CA LEU A 21 -3.98 -28.08 -9.56
C LEU A 21 -2.66 -28.83 -9.61
N ALA A 22 -2.24 -29.25 -10.80
CA ALA A 22 -0.91 -29.82 -11.03
C ALA A 22 -0.04 -28.79 -11.77
N ALA A 23 1.15 -28.53 -11.24
CA ALA A 23 2.10 -27.61 -11.84
C ALA A 23 3.44 -28.29 -12.04
N LEU A 24 3.99 -28.21 -13.26
CA LEU A 24 5.36 -28.61 -13.51
C LEU A 24 6.31 -27.79 -12.61
N MET A 25 7.16 -28.48 -11.86
CA MET A 25 8.15 -27.86 -10.98
C MET A 25 9.22 -27.17 -11.81
N SER A 26 9.56 -25.96 -11.43
CA SER A 26 10.67 -25.24 -12.04
C SER A 26 11.98 -25.97 -11.76
N ALA A 27 12.71 -26.34 -12.81
CA ALA A 27 14.07 -26.91 -12.71
C ALA A 27 15.05 -26.04 -11.91
N ARG A 28 14.78 -24.71 -11.80
CA ARG A 28 15.60 -23.75 -11.04
C ARG A 28 15.08 -23.44 -9.62
N GLY A 29 14.06 -24.16 -9.13
CA GLY A 29 13.52 -24.01 -7.77
C GLY A 29 12.81 -22.68 -7.43
N LYS A 30 12.54 -21.83 -8.42
CA LYS A 30 11.88 -20.50 -8.22
C LYS A 30 10.60 -20.35 -9.05
N GLY A 31 9.93 -21.45 -9.32
CA GLY A 31 8.69 -21.42 -10.10
C GLY A 31 7.52 -20.88 -9.28
N ARG A 32 6.46 -20.52 -9.99
CA ARG A 32 5.24 -19.93 -9.42
C ARG A 32 4.49 -20.90 -8.48
N GLU A 33 4.75 -22.19 -8.59
CA GLU A 33 4.30 -23.25 -7.67
C GLU A 33 4.92 -23.10 -6.26
N HIS A 34 6.05 -22.41 -6.11
CA HIS A 34 6.63 -22.01 -4.81
C HIS A 34 6.39 -20.53 -4.46
N ASP A 35 5.80 -19.72 -5.35
CA ASP A 35 5.50 -18.31 -5.06
C ASP A 35 4.40 -18.20 -4.00
N ARG A 36 4.71 -17.51 -2.90
CA ARG A 36 3.80 -17.28 -1.78
C ARG A 36 2.47 -16.67 -2.19
N ARG A 37 2.43 -15.81 -3.22
CA ARG A 37 1.20 -15.15 -3.71
C ARG A 37 0.27 -16.16 -4.36
N PHE A 38 0.81 -17.01 -5.22
CA PHE A 38 0.08 -18.08 -5.90
C PHE A 38 -0.42 -19.12 -4.89
N ARG A 39 0.42 -19.53 -3.94
CA ARG A 39 0.00 -20.42 -2.85
C ARG A 39 -1.07 -19.81 -1.93
N ALA A 40 -0.98 -18.51 -1.66
CA ALA A 40 -1.98 -17.79 -0.90
C ALA A 40 -3.31 -17.69 -1.65
N LEU A 41 -3.28 -17.58 -2.98
CA LEU A 41 -4.47 -17.58 -3.82
C LEU A 41 -5.17 -18.95 -3.77
N CYS A 42 -4.45 -20.06 -4.01
CA CYS A 42 -5.03 -21.41 -3.93
C CYS A 42 -5.68 -21.67 -2.56
N ARG A 43 -5.02 -21.29 -1.46
CA ARG A 43 -5.59 -21.42 -0.10
C ARG A 43 -6.84 -20.58 0.14
N ARG A 44 -6.98 -19.43 -0.51
CA ARG A 44 -8.20 -18.61 -0.41
C ARG A 44 -9.37 -19.20 -1.18
N LEU A 45 -9.07 -19.92 -2.26
CA LEU A 45 -10.05 -20.54 -3.14
C LEU A 45 -10.35 -22.00 -2.78
N GLY A 46 -9.62 -22.59 -1.82
CA GLY A 46 -9.80 -23.98 -1.40
C GLY A 46 -9.21 -25.01 -2.38
N PHE A 47 -8.21 -24.62 -3.19
CA PHE A 47 -7.60 -25.52 -4.17
C PHE A 47 -6.35 -26.20 -3.62
N GLY A 48 -6.23 -27.49 -3.90
CA GLY A 48 -4.99 -28.25 -3.73
C GLY A 48 -3.98 -27.90 -4.81
N LEU A 49 -2.69 -28.04 -4.49
CA LEU A 49 -1.60 -27.84 -5.44
C LEU A 49 -0.59 -28.98 -5.33
N LEU A 50 -0.37 -29.66 -6.45
CA LEU A 50 0.64 -30.67 -6.66
C LEU A 50 1.76 -30.11 -7.53
N GLY A 51 3.01 -30.33 -7.12
CA GLY A 51 4.19 -30.14 -7.94
C GLY A 51 4.48 -31.42 -8.69
N VAL A 52 4.67 -31.34 -10.01
CA VAL A 52 5.09 -32.48 -10.83
C VAL A 52 6.49 -32.20 -11.33
N GLY A 53 7.46 -33.01 -10.95
CA GLY A 53 8.82 -32.86 -11.42
C GLY A 53 9.04 -33.43 -12.81
N SER A 54 10.24 -33.24 -13.37
CA SER A 54 10.53 -33.57 -14.76
C SER A 54 10.62 -35.07 -15.03
N LYS A 55 10.80 -35.89 -13.98
CA LYS A 55 10.83 -37.36 -14.06
C LYS A 55 9.50 -37.98 -13.61
N GLY A 56 8.45 -37.17 -13.44
CA GLY A 56 7.12 -37.62 -13.03
C GLY A 56 6.92 -37.76 -11.52
N GLU A 57 7.89 -37.32 -10.71
CA GLU A 57 7.74 -37.23 -9.26
C GLU A 57 6.63 -36.24 -8.89
N VAL A 58 5.80 -36.59 -7.90
CA VAL A 58 4.69 -35.74 -7.46
C VAL A 58 4.92 -35.33 -6.01
N GLU A 59 4.92 -34.02 -5.76
CA GLU A 59 5.04 -33.40 -4.44
C GLU A 59 3.72 -32.69 -4.06
N LEU A 60 3.22 -32.94 -2.84
CA LEU A 60 2.11 -32.17 -2.29
C LEU A 60 2.61 -30.78 -1.83
N LEU A 61 2.31 -29.73 -2.59
CA LEU A 61 2.71 -28.36 -2.26
C LEU A 61 1.69 -27.66 -1.36
N LEU A 62 0.39 -27.92 -1.56
CA LEU A 62 -0.71 -27.42 -0.75
C LEU A 62 -1.88 -28.41 -0.73
N SER A 63 -2.45 -28.62 0.46
CA SER A 63 -3.75 -29.29 0.62
C SER A 63 -4.91 -28.33 0.30
N PRO A 64 -6.01 -28.79 -0.32
CA PRO A 64 -7.26 -28.03 -0.46
C PRO A 64 -7.81 -27.50 0.88
N ALA A 65 -7.60 -28.26 1.96
CA ALA A 65 -8.00 -27.88 3.33
C ALA A 65 -7.01 -26.93 4.02
N ALA A 66 -5.97 -26.46 3.33
CA ALA A 66 -4.97 -25.59 3.92
C ALA A 66 -5.56 -24.23 4.36
N VAL A 67 -5.31 -23.87 5.62
CA VAL A 67 -5.87 -22.67 6.24
C VAL A 67 -5.58 -21.41 5.41
N PRO A 68 -6.59 -20.60 5.08
CA PRO A 68 -6.40 -19.38 4.30
C PRO A 68 -5.43 -18.42 5.03
N PRO A 69 -4.66 -17.61 4.28
CA PRO A 69 -3.75 -16.64 4.88
C PRO A 69 -4.50 -15.74 5.86
N ARG A 70 -3.96 -15.61 7.07
CA ARG A 70 -4.55 -14.80 8.14
C ARG A 70 -4.78 -13.37 7.64
N ARG A 71 -5.96 -12.83 7.91
CA ARG A 71 -6.27 -11.42 7.64
C ARG A 71 -5.34 -10.53 8.47
N ASP A 72 -4.98 -9.36 7.95
CA ASP A 72 -4.21 -8.34 8.67
C ASP A 72 -5.16 -7.22 9.13
N PRO A 73 -5.80 -7.35 10.32
CA PRO A 73 -6.74 -6.34 10.80
C PRO A 73 -6.05 -5.01 11.10
N ARG A 74 -4.76 -5.01 11.48
CA ARG A 74 -4.00 -3.79 11.75
C ARG A 74 -3.78 -2.99 10.47
N ARG A 75 -3.38 -3.65 9.38
CA ARG A 75 -3.29 -3.00 8.06
C ARG A 75 -4.64 -2.49 7.60
N ARG A 76 -5.71 -3.27 7.73
CA ARG A 76 -7.07 -2.83 7.39
C ARG A 76 -7.47 -1.56 8.15
N SER A 77 -7.32 -1.55 9.48
CA SER A 77 -7.67 -0.40 10.30
C SER A 77 -6.85 0.84 9.92
N ARG A 78 -5.54 0.70 9.68
CA ARG A 78 -4.69 1.81 9.22
C ARG A 78 -5.13 2.37 7.86
N LEU A 79 -5.48 1.51 6.92
CA LEU A 79 -5.99 1.93 5.61
C LEU A 79 -7.33 2.67 5.74
N MET A 80 -8.25 2.16 6.55
CA MET A 80 -9.53 2.82 6.82
C MET A 80 -9.36 4.17 7.51
N GLU A 81 -8.44 4.26 8.46
CA GLU A 81 -8.15 5.50 9.17
C GLU A 81 -7.49 6.54 8.26
N GLU A 82 -6.54 6.14 7.43
CA GLU A 82 -5.95 7.03 6.42
C GLU A 82 -7.02 7.56 5.47
N HIS A 83 -7.86 6.68 4.94
CA HIS A 83 -8.95 7.07 4.03
C HIS A 83 -9.94 8.03 4.70
N ARG A 84 -10.37 7.75 5.94
CA ARG A 84 -11.31 8.61 6.68
C ARG A 84 -10.75 10.01 6.96
N ARG A 85 -9.43 10.13 7.17
CA ARG A 85 -8.77 11.41 7.43
C ARG A 85 -8.49 12.20 6.16
N ARG A 86 -8.55 11.56 4.98
CA ARG A 86 -8.34 12.22 3.71
C ARG A 86 -9.50 13.17 3.44
N ARG A 87 -9.20 14.41 3.10
CA ARG A 87 -10.20 15.43 2.76
C ARG A 87 -10.42 15.45 1.25
N GLY A 88 -11.68 15.43 0.82
CA GLY A 88 -12.08 15.41 -0.59
C GLY A 88 -11.67 14.12 -1.32
N ASP A 89 -11.81 14.14 -2.65
CA ASP A 89 -11.27 13.10 -3.54
C ASP A 89 -10.09 13.65 -4.34
N PRO A 90 -8.87 13.69 -3.76
CA PRO A 90 -7.73 14.38 -4.36
C PRO A 90 -7.08 13.60 -5.50
N THR A 91 -7.66 12.49 -5.96
CA THR A 91 -7.08 11.64 -6.99
C THR A 91 -8.07 11.45 -8.12
N ALA A 92 -7.89 12.21 -9.20
CA ALA A 92 -8.48 11.85 -10.49
C ALA A 92 -7.95 10.46 -10.88
N GLY A 93 -8.84 9.46 -10.93
CA GLY A 93 -8.49 8.09 -11.28
C GLY A 93 -7.72 8.02 -12.60
N GLY A 94 -6.76 7.09 -12.71
CA GLY A 94 -5.95 6.91 -13.92
C GLY A 94 -4.72 7.80 -14.02
N SER A 95 -4.46 8.69 -13.05
CA SER A 95 -3.22 9.44 -13.00
C SER A 95 -2.03 8.50 -12.75
N THR A 96 -1.18 8.36 -13.76
CA THR A 96 0.09 7.65 -13.64
C THR A 96 1.18 8.70 -13.41
N ARG A 97 2.09 8.47 -12.45
CA ARG A 97 3.24 9.33 -12.11
C ARG A 97 2.97 10.56 -11.23
N ALA A 98 1.73 10.85 -10.84
CA ALA A 98 1.46 11.83 -9.78
C ALA A 98 1.65 11.21 -8.38
N PRO A 99 2.25 11.93 -7.40
CA PRO A 99 2.30 11.47 -6.02
C PRO A 99 0.89 11.22 -5.47
N ILE A 100 0.65 10.04 -4.89
CA ILE A 100 -0.63 9.72 -4.26
C ILE A 100 -0.86 10.68 -3.09
N MET A 101 -1.96 11.44 -3.14
CA MET A 101 -2.33 12.34 -2.05
C MET A 101 -2.92 11.56 -0.88
N ALA A 102 -2.09 11.36 0.15
CA ALA A 102 -2.50 10.74 1.41
C ALA A 102 -2.87 11.80 2.47
N ALA A 103 -3.67 11.40 3.48
CA ALA A 103 -4.06 12.31 4.57
C ALA A 103 -2.86 12.94 5.29
N TYR A 104 -1.74 12.21 5.43
CA TYR A 104 -0.51 12.77 6.00
C TYR A 104 0.07 13.90 5.14
N ARG A 105 0.07 13.74 3.81
CA ARG A 105 0.58 14.76 2.89
C ARG A 105 -0.30 16.01 2.90
N GLN A 106 -1.62 15.84 2.97
CA GLN A 106 -2.57 16.95 3.13
C GLN A 106 -2.31 17.73 4.42
N GLU A 107 -2.11 17.04 5.55
CA GLU A 107 -1.78 17.71 6.81
C GLU A 107 -0.41 18.39 6.76
N ALA A 108 0.59 17.80 6.11
CA ALA A 108 1.89 18.43 5.91
C ALA A 108 1.80 19.69 5.03
N LEU A 109 1.02 19.64 3.96
CA LEU A 109 0.75 20.80 3.10
C LEU A 109 0.01 21.90 3.86
N ALA A 110 -0.98 21.53 4.68
CA ALA A 110 -1.70 22.49 5.50
C ALA A 110 -0.79 23.17 6.53
N CYS A 111 0.11 22.41 7.18
CA CYS A 111 1.16 22.98 8.03
C CYS A 111 2.09 23.90 7.24
N ALA A 112 2.49 23.52 6.03
CA ALA A 112 3.34 24.34 5.18
C ALA A 112 2.65 25.65 4.77
N ALA A 113 1.40 25.58 4.31
CA ALA A 113 0.58 26.74 3.98
C ALA A 113 0.45 27.70 5.16
N ALA A 114 0.21 27.16 6.36
CA ALA A 114 0.13 27.95 7.56
C ALA A 114 1.45 28.65 7.92
N MET A 115 2.60 28.18 7.44
CA MET A 115 3.93 28.77 7.69
C MET A 115 4.43 29.64 6.52
N ALA A 116 3.59 29.92 5.53
CA ALA A 116 3.97 30.73 4.36
C ALA A 116 4.32 32.19 4.73
N ASP A 117 3.78 32.69 5.84
CA ASP A 117 4.04 34.03 6.40
C ASP A 117 5.27 34.08 7.31
N GLY A 118 5.87 32.94 7.65
CA GLY A 118 7.11 32.88 8.43
C GLY A 118 7.21 31.70 9.41
N PRO A 119 8.31 31.65 10.18
CA PRO A 119 8.58 30.55 11.12
C PRO A 119 7.53 30.45 12.23
N LYS A 120 7.14 29.22 12.59
CA LYS A 120 6.13 28.96 13.64
C LYS A 120 6.55 27.87 14.62
N ARG A 121 5.94 27.86 15.80
CA ARG A 121 6.08 26.78 16.78
C ARG A 121 5.05 25.68 16.48
N PRO A 122 5.34 24.40 16.78
CA PRO A 122 4.36 23.32 16.59
C PRO A 122 3.01 23.53 17.30
N ARG A 123 3.00 24.28 18.41
CA ARG A 123 1.77 24.61 19.14
C ARG A 123 0.85 25.56 18.37
N ASP A 124 1.42 26.44 17.55
CA ASP A 124 0.68 27.45 16.77
C ASP A 124 -0.04 26.78 15.58
N LEU A 125 0.50 25.65 15.12
CA LEU A 125 -0.05 24.86 14.01
C LEU A 125 -1.12 23.84 14.46
N LYS A 126 -1.43 23.75 15.76
CA LYS A 126 -2.37 22.77 16.30
C LYS A 126 -3.80 22.95 15.78
N ALA A 127 -4.17 24.19 15.44
CA ALA A 127 -5.44 24.51 14.79
C ALA A 127 -5.57 23.89 13.39
N VAL A 128 -4.45 23.66 12.71
CA VAL A 128 -4.39 23.11 11.36
C VAL A 128 -4.23 21.60 11.38
N SER A 129 -3.31 21.09 12.21
CA SER A 129 -3.14 19.66 12.46
C SER A 129 -2.76 19.41 13.91
N LEU A 130 -3.51 18.52 14.57
CA LEU A 130 -3.17 17.99 15.89
C LEU A 130 -1.83 17.25 15.90
N ARG A 131 -1.33 16.81 14.73
CA ARG A 131 -0.07 16.09 14.56
C ARG A 131 1.09 17.00 14.13
N ALA A 132 0.91 18.32 14.10
CA ALA A 132 1.91 19.26 13.59
C ALA A 132 3.32 19.01 14.17
N ALA A 133 3.45 18.77 15.48
CA ALA A 133 4.74 18.46 16.10
C ALA A 133 5.43 17.23 15.48
N ASN A 134 4.71 16.13 15.28
CA ASN A 134 5.25 14.92 14.67
C ASN A 134 5.55 15.12 13.18
N ILE A 135 4.72 15.90 12.47
CA ILE A 135 4.93 16.22 11.06
C ILE A 135 6.23 16.99 10.87
N LEU A 136 6.42 18.07 11.64
CA LEU A 136 7.62 18.90 11.59
C LEU A 136 8.88 18.14 12.04
N LEU A 137 8.75 17.26 13.05
CA LEU A 137 9.87 16.48 13.58
C LEU A 137 10.35 15.40 12.60
N HIS A 138 9.43 14.60 12.06
CA HIS A 138 9.81 13.49 11.16
C HIS A 138 10.18 13.98 9.77
N ASN A 139 9.57 15.08 9.30
CA ASN A 139 9.93 15.79 8.08
C ASN A 139 10.18 14.86 6.88
N TYR A 140 9.29 13.88 6.63
CA TYR A 140 9.49 12.85 5.59
C TYR A 140 9.71 13.42 4.17
N TYR A 141 9.28 14.66 3.93
CA TYR A 141 9.41 15.34 2.64
C TYR A 141 10.53 16.38 2.59
N GLY A 142 11.22 16.65 3.70
CA GLY A 142 12.26 17.69 3.75
C GLY A 142 11.73 19.13 3.67
N TRP A 143 10.43 19.35 3.86
CA TRP A 143 9.79 20.67 3.72
C TRP A 143 10.05 21.63 4.89
N PHE A 144 10.47 21.10 6.04
CA PHE A 144 10.61 21.88 7.26
C PHE A 144 12.06 21.86 7.74
N ALA A 145 12.51 22.98 8.30
CA ALA A 145 13.81 23.08 8.98
C ALA A 145 13.62 23.71 10.35
N ARG A 146 14.37 23.21 11.34
CA ARG A 146 14.39 23.79 12.67
C ARG A 146 15.35 24.96 12.68
N THR A 147 14.85 26.18 12.80
CA THR A 147 15.65 27.41 12.85
C THR A 147 16.13 27.72 14.26
N GLU A 148 15.28 27.46 15.25
CA GLU A 148 15.59 27.64 16.66
C GLU A 148 15.00 26.52 17.52
N ARG A 149 15.22 26.58 18.84
CA ARG A 149 14.68 25.59 19.77
C ARG A 149 13.13 25.63 19.76
N GLY A 150 12.54 24.71 18.99
CA GLY A 150 11.09 24.54 18.91
C GLY A 150 10.41 25.50 17.94
N ILE A 151 11.18 26.16 17.07
CA ILE A 151 10.69 27.00 15.97
C ILE A 151 11.14 26.35 14.67
N TYR A 152 10.21 26.25 13.72
CA TYR A 152 10.44 25.67 12.41
C TYR A 152 10.14 26.72 11.35
N ALA A 153 10.81 26.60 10.21
CA ALA A 153 10.52 27.35 8.99
C ALA A 153 10.38 26.39 7.81
N LEU A 154 9.84 26.89 6.70
CA LEU A 154 9.86 26.17 5.44
C LEU A 154 11.28 26.16 4.84
N THR A 155 11.64 25.04 4.22
CA THR A 155 12.79 24.96 3.33
C THR A 155 12.40 25.42 1.93
N GLU A 156 13.39 25.64 1.07
CA GLU A 156 13.16 25.92 -0.36
C GLU A 156 12.27 24.85 -1.00
N VAL A 157 12.53 23.57 -0.70
CA VAL A 157 11.73 22.44 -1.18
C VAL A 157 10.28 22.52 -0.66
N GLY A 158 10.09 22.98 0.58
CA GLY A 158 8.76 23.21 1.16
C GLY A 158 7.98 24.31 0.45
N HIS A 159 8.64 25.42 0.10
CA HIS A 159 8.03 26.52 -0.66
C HIS A 159 7.61 26.07 -2.07
N VAL A 160 8.48 25.36 -2.79
CA VAL A 160 8.19 24.82 -4.12
C VAL A 160 7.02 23.84 -4.08
N ALA A 161 6.97 22.96 -3.07
CA ALA A 161 5.88 22.01 -2.91
C ALA A 161 4.53 22.70 -2.64
N LEU A 162 4.53 23.78 -1.85
CA LEU A 162 3.34 24.58 -1.58
C LEU A 162 2.83 25.27 -2.86
N GLN A 163 3.71 25.88 -3.65
CA GLN A 163 3.35 26.53 -4.92
C GLN A 163 2.76 25.53 -5.92
N SER A 164 3.37 24.35 -6.03
CA SER A 164 2.93 23.29 -6.94
C SER A 164 1.53 22.80 -6.58
N GLN A 165 1.20 22.72 -5.28
CA GLN A 165 -0.13 22.33 -4.82
C GLN A 165 -1.19 23.38 -5.17
N THR A 166 -0.90 24.67 -4.95
CA THR A 166 -1.83 25.76 -5.29
C THR A 166 -2.19 25.76 -6.77
N MET A 167 -1.22 25.46 -7.65
CA MET A 167 -1.47 25.35 -9.09
C MET A 167 -2.40 24.19 -9.47
N VAL A 168 -2.38 23.09 -8.70
CA VAL A 168 -3.25 21.92 -8.93
C VAL A 168 -4.68 22.17 -8.44
N GLU A 169 -4.88 22.99 -7.41
CA GLU A 169 -6.22 23.32 -6.89
C GLU A 169 -6.94 24.40 -7.71
N ALA A 170 -6.21 25.18 -8.52
CA ALA A 170 -6.75 26.26 -9.33
C ALA A 170 -7.14 25.85 -10.77
N GLY A 171 -6.85 24.61 -11.19
CA GLY A 171 -7.17 24.08 -12.52
C GLY A 171 -8.10 22.88 -12.46
#